data_AF-A0A1B6DU09-F1
#
_entry.id   AF-A0A1B6DU09-F1
#
_cell.length_a   1.000
_cell.length_b   1.000
_cell.length_c   1.000
_cell.angle_alpha   90.00
_cell.angle_beta   90.00
_cell.angle_gamma   90.00
#
_symmetry.space_group_name_H-M   'P 1'
#
loop_
_entity.id
_entity.type
_entity.pdbx_description
1 polymer ?
#
loop_
_entity_poly.entity_id
_entity_poly.type
_entity_poly.pdbx_seq_one_letter_code
_entity_poly.pdbx_strand_id
1 'polypeptide(L)'
;MKTVCFIFLISFCTVVLSVDPHNVIVQLLGNYEEIPLGAFNVTSPLLVKYGDKKAKSKDFEKFKEASQHYVNKVNLLLKKLKSHNIGSRDKHYIHLKNIVDGMNNLQDIEKDDRKKGMKRIKAFHATVRDMYQYFYLKYSDSDSY
;
A
#
# COMPACT_ATOMS: atom_id res chain seq x y z
N MET A 1 18.80 -9.25 -54.25
CA MET A 1 17.47 -9.03 -53.63
C MET A 1 17.48 -9.55 -52.19
N LYS A 2 17.82 -8.72 -51.20
CA LYS A 2 17.75 -9.09 -49.77
C LYS A 2 17.59 -7.84 -48.88
N THR A 3 16.50 -7.08 -49.04
CA THR A 3 16.28 -5.92 -48.14
C THR A 3 14.79 -5.55 -48.02
N VAL A 4 13.93 -6.50 -47.65
CA VAL A 4 12.50 -6.14 -47.38
C VAL A 4 11.93 -6.77 -46.11
N CYS A 5 12.61 -7.72 -45.45
CA CYS A 5 12.02 -8.40 -44.28
C CYS A 5 12.28 -7.74 -42.90
N PHE A 6 13.14 -6.72 -42.79
CA PHE A 6 13.57 -6.25 -41.46
C PHE A 6 12.73 -5.09 -40.87
N ILE A 7 11.94 -4.40 -41.69
CA ILE A 7 11.18 -3.21 -41.23
C ILE A 7 9.81 -3.60 -40.64
N PHE A 8 9.23 -4.73 -41.05
CA PHE A 8 7.93 -5.17 -40.53
C PHE A 8 7.97 -5.79 -39.13
N LEU A 9 9.12 -6.32 -38.68
CA LEU A 9 9.24 -6.93 -37.35
C LEU A 9 9.39 -5.89 -36.22
N ILE A 10 9.85 -4.68 -36.53
CA ILE A 10 9.97 -3.59 -35.56
C ILE A 10 8.61 -2.90 -35.37
N SER A 11 7.77 -2.84 -36.41
CA SER A 11 6.46 -2.15 -36.34
C SER A 11 5.38 -2.93 -35.60
N PHE A 12 5.53 -4.24 -35.37
CA PHE A 12 4.58 -5.01 -34.56
C PHE A 12 4.88 -4.92 -33.05
N CYS A 13 6.09 -4.50 -32.67
CA CYS A 13 6.46 -4.29 -31.26
C CYS A 13 5.92 -2.96 -30.69
N THR A 14 5.48 -2.02 -31.54
CA THR A 14 4.99 -0.71 -31.09
C THR A 14 3.49 -0.64 -30.83
N VAL A 15 2.70 -1.62 -31.29
CA VAL A 15 1.22 -1.56 -31.22
C VAL A 15 0.65 -2.24 -29.94
N VAL A 16 1.46 -2.96 -29.16
CA VAL A 16 0.99 -3.69 -27.96
C VAL A 16 1.14 -2.90 -26.65
N LEU A 17 1.72 -1.69 -26.66
CA LEU A 17 2.01 -0.95 -25.43
C LEU A 17 1.52 0.49 -25.48
N SER A 18 0.21 0.68 -25.54
CA SER A 18 -0.42 1.92 -25.09
C SER A 18 -1.52 1.65 -24.06
N VAL A 19 -1.40 0.57 -23.29
CA VAL A 19 -2.15 0.47 -22.04
C VAL A 19 -1.43 1.39 -21.07
N ASP A 20 -2.05 2.53 -20.75
CA ASP A 20 -1.51 3.45 -19.76
C ASP A 20 -1.22 2.66 -18.47
N PRO A 21 0.05 2.52 -18.05
CA PRO A 21 0.43 1.79 -16.85
C PRO A 21 -0.35 2.25 -15.62
N HIS A 22 -0.81 3.51 -15.63
CA HIS A 22 -1.63 4.11 -14.61
C HIS A 22 -3.01 3.45 -14.49
N ASN A 23 -3.72 3.28 -15.60
CA ASN A 23 -5.03 2.62 -15.61
C ASN A 23 -4.95 1.15 -15.20
N VAL A 24 -3.85 0.47 -15.56
CA VAL A 24 -3.60 -0.91 -15.12
C VAL A 24 -3.48 -0.97 -13.60
N ILE A 25 -2.73 -0.06 -12.98
CA ILE A 25 -2.53 -0.06 -11.53
C ILE A 25 -3.85 0.22 -10.80
N VAL A 26 -4.64 1.21 -11.24
CA VAL A 26 -5.96 1.48 -10.64
C VAL A 26 -6.86 0.24 -10.70
N GLN A 27 -6.96 -0.41 -11.86
CA GLN A 27 -7.76 -1.62 -12.01
C GLN A 27 -7.30 -2.76 -11.10
N LEU A 28 -5.98 -2.90 -10.90
CA LEU A 28 -5.41 -3.92 -10.02
C LEU A 28 -5.65 -3.63 -8.53
N LEU A 29 -5.56 -2.37 -8.13
CA LEU A 29 -5.76 -1.92 -6.75
C LEU A 29 -7.23 -1.82 -6.37
N GLY A 30 -8.12 -1.58 -7.33
CA GLY A 30 -9.53 -1.30 -7.09
C GLY A 30 -9.70 0.06 -6.42
N ASN A 31 -10.45 0.11 -5.32
CA ASN A 31 -10.60 1.33 -4.53
C ASN A 31 -9.29 1.64 -3.77
N TYR A 32 -8.41 2.41 -4.41
CA TYR A 32 -7.09 2.70 -3.87
C TYR A 32 -7.15 3.58 -2.61
N GLU A 33 -8.18 4.40 -2.43
CA GLU A 33 -8.38 5.27 -1.26
C GLU A 33 -8.72 4.47 0.01
N GLU A 34 -9.42 3.35 -0.15
CA GLU A 34 -9.76 2.46 0.96
C GLU A 34 -8.53 1.79 1.60
N ILE A 35 -7.41 1.74 0.88
CA ILE A 35 -6.20 1.11 1.39
C ILE A 35 -5.64 1.96 2.54
N PRO A 36 -5.17 3.20 2.36
CA PRO A 36 -4.69 4.01 3.47
C PRO A 36 -5.75 4.25 4.56
N LEU A 37 -7.03 4.42 4.19
CA LEU A 37 -8.12 4.55 5.17
C LEU A 37 -8.28 3.29 6.03
N GLY A 38 -8.22 2.11 5.42
CA GLY A 38 -8.27 0.84 6.12
C GLY A 38 -7.09 0.68 7.09
N ALA A 39 -5.89 1.14 6.71
CA ALA A 39 -4.74 1.11 7.61
C ALA A 39 -4.94 2.03 8.82
N PHE A 40 -5.43 3.26 8.62
CA PHE A 40 -5.80 4.15 9.73
C PHE A 40 -6.90 3.57 10.62
N ASN A 41 -7.90 2.91 10.05
CA ASN A 41 -8.99 2.32 10.82
C ASN A 41 -8.51 1.20 11.76
N VAL A 42 -7.50 0.44 11.34
CA VAL A 42 -6.87 -0.59 12.18
C VAL A 42 -6.05 0.04 13.32
N THR A 43 -5.27 1.09 13.06
CA THR A 43 -4.30 1.61 14.05
C THR A 43 -4.79 2.76 14.91
N SER A 44 -5.75 3.56 14.45
CA SER A 44 -6.23 4.75 15.17
C SER A 44 -6.88 4.43 16.53
N PRO A 45 -7.69 3.36 16.68
CA PRO A 45 -8.21 2.99 18.00
C PRO A 45 -7.10 2.70 19.00
N LEU A 46 -6.02 2.04 18.55
CA LEU A 46 -4.86 1.78 19.40
C LEU A 46 -4.14 3.08 19.72
N LEU A 47 -3.90 3.97 18.75
CA LEU A 47 -3.28 5.29 18.95
C LEU A 47 -3.97 6.09 20.06
N VAL A 48 -5.30 6.20 19.99
CA VAL A 48 -6.11 6.95 20.98
C VAL A 48 -5.94 6.35 22.37
N LYS A 49 -6.13 5.02 22.50
CA LYS A 49 -6.03 4.34 23.80
C LYS A 49 -4.63 4.38 24.40
N TYR A 50 -3.60 4.29 23.56
CA TYR A 50 -2.20 4.37 23.97
C TYR A 50 -1.84 5.80 24.42
N GLY A 51 -2.44 6.82 23.78
CA GLY A 51 -2.30 8.24 24.16
C GLY A 51 -2.97 8.56 25.50
N ASP A 52 -4.18 8.06 25.70
CA ASP A 52 -4.99 8.29 26.90
C ASP A 52 -4.55 7.44 28.12
N LYS A 53 -3.53 6.60 27.96
CA LYS A 53 -3.08 5.62 28.98
C LYS A 53 -4.19 4.61 29.36
N LYS A 54 -5.06 4.27 28.42
CA LYS A 54 -6.22 3.38 28.61
C LYS A 54 -6.10 2.06 27.85
N ALA A 55 -5.00 1.82 27.13
CA ALA A 55 -4.79 0.58 26.40
C ALA A 55 -4.69 -0.62 27.37
N LYS A 56 -5.54 -1.63 27.16
CA LYS A 56 -5.56 -2.89 27.91
C LYS A 56 -5.12 -4.05 27.02
N SER A 57 -4.79 -5.22 27.60
CA SER A 57 -4.44 -6.44 26.84
C SER A 57 -5.37 -6.71 25.66
N LYS A 58 -6.69 -6.65 25.91
CA LYS A 58 -7.74 -6.86 24.91
C LYS A 58 -7.66 -5.90 23.71
N ASP A 59 -7.11 -4.70 23.89
CA ASP A 59 -6.95 -3.75 22.79
C ASP A 59 -5.80 -4.15 21.87
N PHE A 60 -4.73 -4.73 22.44
CA PHE A 60 -3.61 -5.28 21.66
C PHE A 60 -4.01 -6.55 20.91
N GLU A 61 -4.77 -7.43 21.54
CA GLU A 61 -5.32 -8.63 20.88
C GLU A 61 -6.19 -8.25 19.67
N LYS A 62 -7.16 -7.34 19.88
CA LYS A 62 -8.00 -6.83 18.78
C LYS A 62 -7.19 -6.18 17.66
N PHE A 63 -6.16 -5.42 18.03
CA PHE A 63 -5.26 -4.82 17.04
C PHE A 63 -4.50 -5.90 16.25
N LYS A 64 -3.93 -6.91 16.91
CA LYS A 64 -3.21 -8.02 16.25
C LYS A 64 -4.11 -8.78 15.28
N GLU A 65 -5.33 -9.09 15.68
CA GLU A 65 -6.31 -9.77 14.81
C GLU A 65 -6.66 -8.92 13.58
N ALA A 66 -7.04 -7.65 13.80
CA ALA A 66 -7.43 -6.75 12.72
C ALA A 66 -6.27 -6.45 11.75
N SER A 67 -5.07 -6.26 12.28
CA SER A 67 -3.87 -6.03 11.49
C SER A 67 -3.45 -7.27 10.71
N GLN A 68 -3.52 -8.47 11.27
CA GLN A 68 -3.22 -9.70 10.53
C GLN A 68 -4.18 -9.90 9.35
N HIS A 69 -5.48 -9.70 9.58
CA HIS A 69 -6.49 -9.76 8.53
C HIS A 69 -6.21 -8.74 7.42
N TYR A 70 -5.91 -7.49 7.81
CA TYR A 70 -5.64 -6.42 6.87
C TYR A 70 -4.31 -6.62 6.10
N VAL A 71 -3.24 -7.07 6.76
CA VAL A 71 -1.96 -7.44 6.14
C VAL A 71 -2.16 -8.53 5.08
N ASN A 72 -3.02 -9.52 5.36
CA ASN A 72 -3.35 -10.55 4.38
C ASN A 72 -4.05 -9.94 3.14
N LYS A 73 -4.99 -9.02 3.32
CA LYS A 73 -5.64 -8.28 2.22
C LYS A 73 -4.60 -7.52 1.37
N VAL A 74 -3.69 -6.77 1.99
CA VAL A 74 -2.66 -6.00 1.27
C VAL A 74 -1.66 -6.92 0.56
N ASN A 75 -1.28 -8.05 1.17
CA ASN A 75 -0.42 -9.03 0.54
C ASN A 75 -1.03 -9.64 -0.75
N LEU A 76 -2.36 -9.79 -0.82
CA LEU A 76 -3.02 -10.20 -2.06
C LEU A 76 -2.87 -9.13 -3.16
N LEU A 77 -2.95 -7.84 -2.82
CA LEU A 77 -2.70 -6.75 -3.76
C LEU A 77 -1.25 -6.75 -4.25
N LEU A 78 -0.29 -6.91 -3.35
CA LEU A 78 1.14 -7.03 -3.72
C LEU A 78 1.39 -8.21 -4.67
N LYS A 79 0.74 -9.35 -4.45
CA LYS A 79 0.81 -10.51 -5.37
C LYS A 79 0.24 -10.18 -6.75
N LYS A 80 -0.91 -9.49 -6.81
CA LYS A 80 -1.52 -9.04 -8.06
C LYS A 80 -0.63 -8.06 -8.82
N LEU A 81 -0.03 -7.08 -8.15
CA LEU A 81 0.92 -6.16 -8.78
C LEU A 81 2.12 -6.92 -9.36
N LYS A 82 2.70 -7.84 -8.58
CA LYS A 82 3.85 -8.63 -9.00
C LYS A 82 3.56 -9.51 -10.23
N SER A 83 2.36 -10.09 -10.33
CA SER A 83 1.95 -10.88 -11.51
C SER A 83 1.80 -10.04 -12.78
N HIS A 84 1.79 -8.71 -12.66
CA HIS A 84 1.75 -7.75 -13.77
C HIS A 84 3.07 -6.97 -13.91
N ASN A 85 4.18 -7.54 -13.44
CA ASN A 85 5.53 -6.94 -13.49
C ASN A 85 5.69 -5.61 -12.72
N ILE A 86 4.74 -5.27 -11.84
CA ILE A 86 4.81 -4.10 -10.95
C ILE A 86 5.44 -4.57 -9.63
N GLY A 87 6.77 -4.42 -9.54
CA GLY A 87 7.61 -4.95 -8.46
C GLY A 87 8.20 -3.89 -7.55
N SER A 88 9.28 -4.24 -6.84
CA SER A 88 9.91 -3.43 -5.77
C SER A 88 10.49 -2.08 -6.20
N ARG A 89 10.55 -1.77 -7.49
CA ARG A 89 10.95 -0.46 -8.01
C ARG A 89 9.77 0.49 -8.21
N ASP A 90 8.55 -0.05 -8.25
CA ASP A 90 7.33 0.74 -8.42
C ASP A 90 6.89 1.36 -7.08
N LYS A 91 6.51 2.64 -7.12
CA LYS A 91 6.12 3.39 -5.91
C LYS A 91 4.86 2.82 -5.24
N HIS A 92 3.88 2.33 -6.00
CA HIS A 92 2.66 1.72 -5.43
C HIS A 92 3.00 0.45 -4.67
N TYR A 93 3.85 -0.39 -5.26
CA TYR A 93 4.35 -1.60 -4.60
C TYR A 93 5.09 -1.25 -3.31
N ILE A 94 5.98 -0.26 -3.35
CA ILE A 94 6.74 0.20 -2.17
C ILE A 94 5.78 0.70 -1.08
N HIS A 95 4.79 1.52 -1.40
CA HIS A 95 3.82 2.01 -0.42
C HIS A 95 3.04 0.87 0.23
N LEU A 96 2.49 -0.07 -0.55
CA LEU A 96 1.80 -1.23 -0.01
C LEU A 96 2.73 -2.11 0.85
N LYS A 97 3.98 -2.28 0.45
CA LYS A 97 4.97 -3.05 1.23
C LYS A 97 5.28 -2.36 2.56
N ASN A 98 5.40 -1.04 2.57
CA ASN A 98 5.62 -0.26 3.78
C ASN A 98 4.42 -0.35 4.75
N ILE A 99 3.19 -0.46 4.24
CA ILE A 99 2.01 -0.73 5.08
C ILE A 99 2.13 -2.08 5.76
N VAL A 100 2.45 -3.14 5.00
CA VAL A 100 2.63 -4.50 5.55
C VAL A 100 3.74 -4.52 6.59
N ASP A 101 4.90 -3.94 6.28
CA ASP A 101 6.06 -3.94 7.18
C ASP A 101 5.80 -3.11 8.43
N GLY A 102 5.13 -1.98 8.29
CA GLY A 102 4.73 -1.14 9.41
C GLY A 102 3.72 -1.83 10.35
N MET A 103 2.72 -2.51 9.81
CA MET A 103 1.76 -3.27 10.63
C MET A 103 2.40 -4.48 11.31
N ASN A 104 3.29 -5.18 10.61
CA ASN A 104 4.05 -6.29 11.19
C ASN A 104 4.98 -5.80 12.30
N ASN A 105 5.60 -4.64 12.10
CA ASN A 105 6.40 -4.00 13.14
C ASN A 105 5.53 -3.75 14.38
N LEU A 106 4.30 -3.26 14.25
CA LEU A 106 3.45 -2.95 15.40
C LEU A 106 2.91 -4.17 16.18
N GLN A 107 3.08 -5.41 15.71
CA GLN A 107 2.48 -6.61 16.35
C GLN A 107 2.87 -6.80 17.81
N ASP A 108 4.08 -6.40 18.19
CA ASP A 108 4.64 -6.60 19.53
C ASP A 108 4.62 -5.33 20.39
N ILE A 109 3.86 -4.31 19.99
CA ILE A 109 3.87 -2.99 20.63
C ILE A 109 3.46 -2.98 22.12
N GLU A 110 2.77 -4.02 22.58
CA GLU A 110 2.45 -4.19 24.01
C GLU A 110 3.71 -4.36 24.89
N LYS A 111 4.83 -4.81 24.30
CA LYS A 111 6.11 -5.01 24.98
C LYS A 111 6.94 -3.74 25.10
N ASP A 112 6.55 -2.69 24.38
CA ASP A 112 7.26 -1.42 24.42
C ASP A 112 6.83 -0.56 25.61
N ASP A 113 7.75 0.27 26.08
CA ASP A 113 7.36 1.40 26.91
C ASP A 113 6.46 2.38 26.14
N ARG A 114 5.69 3.18 26.87
CA ARG A 114 4.72 4.10 26.29
C ARG A 114 5.32 5.04 25.24
N LYS A 115 6.50 5.60 25.51
CA LYS A 115 7.13 6.60 24.64
C LYS A 115 7.57 5.94 23.33
N LYS A 116 8.17 4.75 23.41
CA LYS A 116 8.59 3.97 22.26
C LYS A 116 7.39 3.48 21.43
N GLY A 117 6.38 2.90 22.07
CA GLY A 117 5.16 2.43 21.38
C GLY A 117 4.44 3.58 20.66
N MET A 118 4.22 4.71 21.34
CA MET A 118 3.62 5.90 20.73
C MET A 118 4.41 6.41 19.52
N LYS A 119 5.75 6.41 19.61
CA LYS A 119 6.63 6.81 18.49
C LYS A 119 6.43 5.88 17.29
N ARG A 120 6.34 4.56 17.50
CA ARG A 120 6.11 3.58 16.42
C ARG A 120 4.75 3.75 15.76
N ILE A 121 3.67 3.93 16.53
CA ILE A 121 2.32 4.14 15.96
C ILE A 121 2.30 5.43 15.13
N LYS A 122 2.88 6.52 15.65
CA LYS A 122 2.96 7.80 14.93
C LYS A 122 3.79 7.69 13.65
N ALA A 123 4.92 6.97 13.70
CA ALA A 123 5.75 6.72 12.52
C ALA A 123 4.97 5.94 11.46
N PHE A 124 4.23 4.90 11.86
CA PHE A 124 3.35 4.18 10.94
C PHE A 124 2.26 5.08 10.34
N HIS A 125 1.59 5.92 11.16
CA HIS A 125 0.59 6.87 10.66
C HIS A 125 1.18 7.85 9.65
N ALA A 126 2.45 8.26 9.80
CA ALA A 126 3.14 9.07 8.79
C ALA A 126 3.29 8.29 7.46
N THR A 127 3.73 7.04 7.51
CA THR A 127 3.79 6.15 6.33
C THR A 127 2.45 6.02 5.62
N VAL A 128 1.36 5.84 6.38
CA VAL A 128 -0.01 5.75 5.81
C VAL A 128 -0.41 7.07 5.16
N ARG A 129 -0.07 8.22 5.77
CA ARG A 129 -0.34 9.54 5.19
C ARG A 129 0.43 9.77 3.90
N ASP A 130 1.71 9.39 3.85
CA ASP A 130 2.54 9.53 2.66
C ASP A 130 1.96 8.71 1.50
N MET A 131 1.47 7.50 1.80
CA MET A 131 0.75 6.69 0.83
C MET A 131 -0.56 7.35 0.37
N TYR A 132 -1.38 7.87 1.29
CA TYR A 132 -2.63 8.56 0.96
C TYR A 132 -2.36 9.75 0.03
N GLN A 133 -1.37 10.59 0.38
CA GLN A 133 -0.98 11.74 -0.44
C GLN A 133 -0.47 11.31 -1.80
N TYR A 134 0.37 10.28 -1.87
CA TYR A 134 0.87 9.77 -3.15
C TYR A 134 -0.27 9.28 -4.04
N PHE A 135 -1.21 8.50 -3.51
CA PHE A 135 -2.35 8.03 -4.28
C PHE A 135 -3.28 9.17 -4.69
N TYR A 136 -3.65 10.05 -3.75
CA TYR A 136 -4.47 11.21 -4.05
C TYR A 136 -3.84 12.06 -5.17
N LEU A 137 -2.60 12.54 -5.01
CA LEU A 137 -1.92 13.34 -6.04
C LEU A 137 -1.76 12.62 -7.38
N LYS A 138 -1.69 11.28 -7.36
CA LYS A 138 -1.48 10.50 -8.58
C LYS A 138 -2.79 10.26 -9.34
N TYR A 139 -3.93 10.21 -8.63
CA TYR A 139 -5.21 9.75 -9.18
C TYR A 139 -6.36 10.78 -9.05
N SER A 140 -6.22 11.87 -8.30
CA SER A 140 -7.26 12.91 -8.18
C SER A 140 -7.26 13.88 -9.36
N ASP A 141 -6.14 14.01 -10.07
CA ASP A 141 -6.02 14.89 -11.25
C ASP A 141 -6.59 14.24 -12.54
N SER A 142 -6.98 12.96 -12.51
CA SER A 142 -7.56 12.28 -13.67
C SER A 142 -9.07 12.48 -13.84
N ASP A 143 -9.76 13.10 -12.88
CA ASP A 143 -11.21 13.41 -12.96
C ASP A 143 -11.49 14.81 -13.58
N SER A 144 -10.47 15.44 -14.20
CA SER A 144 -10.53 16.81 -14.74
C SER A 144 -10.68 16.91 -16.26
N TYR A 145 -11.10 15.86 -16.96
CA TYR A 145 -11.31 15.88 -18.42
C TYR A 145 -12.66 15.31 -18.85
#